data_AF-A0A2I1CXA4-F1
#
_entry.id   AF-A0A2I1CXA4-F1
#
_cell.length_a   1.000
_cell.length_b   1.000
_cell.length_c   1.000
_cell.angle_alpha   90.00
_cell.angle_beta   90.00
_cell.angle_gamma   90.00
#
_symmetry.space_group_name_H-M   'P 1'
#
loop_
_entity.id
_entity.type
_entity.pdbx_description
1 polymer ?
#
loop_
_entity_poly.entity_id
_entity_poly.type
_entity_poly.pdbx_seq_one_letter_code
_entity_poly.pdbx_strand_id
1 'polypeptide(L)'
;MCDHHTTGATKAATGGEEESYQESSSPSDRDSEKGLLTGSLPQESNRCCPRAGRWSLKSSAWTIWITCFNVVVLCGSVMFLMSPLSSQACLQHLPTQDKWKATSAYAPILERFDIPRVDRITNGSLYDSEPPSILRVPQGNEADDEWFRISSGVFPILISAEEIRRLGKDPSLAVRVPDEFGFGPDAYLAQTEVFHLLHCLDMLRKEISYEHYYFPEFGTHPDAQHTAHITHCIDILAQYIKCESPVDVILFNWVGGWDQPFPDFMNKHVCRDYEALLAYVNENSVPKEVFRAMKEPPPDYPVQPDPSIAPFLPTGVGG
;
A
#
# COMPACT_ATOMS: atom_id res chain seq x y z
N MET A 1 30.13 18.84 -2.39
CA MET A 1 30.54 20.21 -2.05
C MET A 1 29.34 20.88 -1.42
N CYS A 2 29.49 21.26 -0.16
CA CYS A 2 28.51 21.95 0.67
C CYS A 2 28.25 23.38 0.15
N ASP A 3 27.11 23.98 0.48
CA ASP A 3 27.08 25.07 1.46
C ASP A 3 25.66 25.64 1.63
N HIS A 4 25.12 25.47 2.84
CA HIS A 4 24.03 26.29 3.37
C HIS A 4 24.65 27.32 4.31
N HIS A 5 24.48 28.60 3.97
CA HIS A 5 24.93 29.73 4.78
C HIS A 5 23.89 30.11 5.84
N THR A 6 24.43 30.49 7.00
CA THR A 6 23.78 30.88 8.25
C THR A 6 23.46 32.38 8.36
N THR A 7 22.46 32.66 9.21
CA THR A 7 22.29 33.82 10.12
C THR A 7 21.92 35.22 9.62
N GLY A 8 20.98 35.85 10.34
CA GLY A 8 20.86 37.31 10.45
C GLY A 8 19.54 37.79 11.08
N ALA A 9 19.57 38.15 12.36
CA ALA A 9 18.47 38.82 13.09
C ALA A 9 18.62 40.34 13.10
N THR A 10 17.51 41.09 13.14
CA THR A 10 17.28 42.49 13.63
C THR A 10 15.82 42.86 13.27
N LYS A 11 15.02 43.70 13.94
CA LYS A 11 15.15 44.68 15.04
C LYS A 11 13.73 45.01 15.56
N ALA A 12 13.66 45.63 16.74
CA ALA A 12 12.50 45.97 17.58
C ALA A 12 11.62 47.16 17.10
N ALA A 13 10.40 47.31 17.66
CA ALA A 13 10.06 48.33 18.70
C ALA A 13 8.54 48.69 18.83
N THR A 14 8.19 49.20 20.03
CA THR A 14 7.02 50.02 20.48
C THR A 14 5.78 49.27 21.02
N GLY A 15 5.15 49.64 22.16
CA GLY A 15 5.38 50.70 23.16
C GLY A 15 4.34 50.72 24.32
N GLY A 16 4.58 51.59 25.33
CA GLY A 16 3.64 52.19 26.34
C GLY A 16 3.09 51.28 27.46
N GLU A 17 2.85 51.65 28.74
CA GLU A 17 2.68 52.93 29.50
C GLU A 17 3.04 52.68 31.01
N GLU A 18 3.74 53.62 31.71
CA GLU A 18 3.34 54.47 32.89
C GLU A 18 2.68 53.73 34.11
N GLU A 19 2.99 53.89 35.41
CA GLU A 19 3.13 55.04 36.34
C GLU A 19 3.85 54.54 37.65
N SER A 20 4.78 55.26 38.30
CA SER A 20 4.69 56.31 39.37
C SER A 20 4.90 55.85 40.86
N TYR A 21 5.88 56.52 41.50
CA TYR A 21 6.05 57.00 42.89
C TYR A 21 5.80 56.17 44.20
N GLN A 22 6.92 55.96 44.92
CA GLN A 22 7.26 56.24 46.35
C GLN A 22 6.34 55.98 47.57
N GLU A 23 6.89 55.14 48.47
CA GLU A 23 7.30 55.44 49.88
C GLU A 23 6.43 55.04 51.10
N SER A 24 7.17 54.62 52.16
CA SER A 24 6.82 54.33 53.57
C SER A 24 6.22 52.94 53.84
N SER A 25 6.54 52.17 54.90
CA SER A 25 7.22 52.41 56.19
C SER A 25 7.62 51.06 56.83
N SER A 26 8.77 51.02 57.52
CA SER A 26 9.21 49.99 58.51
C SER A 26 8.29 50.00 59.78
N PRO A 27 8.45 49.18 60.87
CA PRO A 27 9.66 48.49 61.36
C PRO A 27 9.48 47.13 62.11
N SER A 28 10.61 46.48 62.44
CA SER A 28 10.99 45.95 63.79
C SER A 28 12.03 44.82 63.64
N ASP A 29 13.31 45.06 63.99
CA ASP A 29 13.99 44.65 65.24
C ASP A 29 14.50 43.18 65.19
N ARG A 30 15.75 42.77 65.47
CA ARG A 30 16.83 43.33 66.30
C ARG A 30 18.18 42.61 66.09
N ASP A 31 19.24 43.40 66.21
CA ASP A 31 20.52 43.24 66.94
C ASP A 31 21.52 42.09 66.63
N SER A 32 22.75 42.40 66.19
CA SER A 32 23.95 42.85 66.95
C SER A 32 24.67 41.68 67.64
N GLU A 33 25.99 41.51 67.69
CA GLU A 33 27.14 42.36 67.34
C GLU A 33 28.44 41.53 67.41
N LYS A 34 29.54 42.22 67.12
CA LYS A 34 30.95 41.82 67.06
C LYS A 34 31.49 41.19 68.35
N GLY A 35 32.55 40.40 68.20
CA GLY A 35 33.25 39.73 69.30
C GLY A 35 34.21 40.61 70.10
N LEU A 36 34.70 40.04 71.21
CA LEU A 36 36.00 40.39 71.81
C LEU A 36 36.45 39.29 72.81
N LEU A 37 37.63 38.75 72.54
CA LEU A 37 38.72 38.28 73.42
C LEU A 37 38.47 37.56 74.78
N THR A 38 39.32 36.54 74.96
CA THR A 38 39.90 35.94 76.19
C THR A 38 39.34 34.58 76.64
N GLY A 39 40.25 33.61 76.79
CA GLY A 39 39.95 32.28 77.33
C GLY A 39 40.98 31.21 76.95
N SER A 40 42.08 31.19 77.71
CA SER A 40 43.01 30.10 78.02
C SER A 40 42.76 28.65 77.51
N LEU A 41 43.85 28.06 76.98
CA LEU A 41 44.29 26.65 76.86
C LEU A 41 43.65 25.60 77.82
N PRO A 42 43.53 24.29 77.45
CA PRO A 42 44.69 23.48 77.08
C PRO A 42 44.55 22.43 75.95
N GLN A 43 45.76 22.02 75.56
CA GLN A 43 46.25 21.02 74.61
C GLN A 43 45.89 19.56 74.99
N GLU A 44 45.33 18.81 74.04
CA GLU A 44 45.53 17.36 73.81
C GLU A 44 45.08 17.05 72.36
N SER A 45 45.95 16.62 71.44
CA SER A 45 46.50 15.27 71.20
C SER A 45 45.81 14.54 70.03
N ASN A 46 46.63 14.19 69.03
CA ASN A 46 46.52 13.11 68.05
C ASN A 46 45.46 13.07 66.92
N ARG A 47 46.05 13.07 65.70
CA ARG A 47 45.71 12.31 64.47
C ARG A 47 44.45 12.69 63.68
N CYS A 48 44.67 13.09 62.42
CA CYS A 48 44.59 12.22 61.23
C CYS A 48 44.03 13.02 60.04
N CYS A 49 44.82 13.22 58.98
CA CYS A 49 44.28 13.47 57.64
C CYS A 49 45.24 12.88 56.58
N PRO A 50 44.74 12.11 55.60
CA PRO A 50 45.56 11.33 54.68
C PRO A 50 46.10 12.17 53.51
N ARG A 51 47.19 11.65 52.92
CA ARG A 51 47.85 12.15 51.70
C ARG A 51 46.85 12.44 50.57
N ALA A 52 47.04 13.59 49.92
CA ALA A 52 46.45 13.92 48.63
C ALA A 52 46.67 12.77 47.62
N GLY A 53 45.58 12.14 47.21
CA GLY A 53 45.56 11.16 46.14
C GLY A 53 45.90 11.83 44.82
N ARG A 54 47.11 11.62 44.35
CA ARG A 54 47.58 11.95 43.01
C ARG A 54 46.75 11.12 42.02
N TRP A 55 45.71 11.69 41.42
CA TRP A 55 44.97 11.03 40.35
C TRP A 55 45.94 10.70 39.21
N SER A 56 46.11 9.40 38.97
CA SER A 56 47.03 8.86 38.00
C SER A 56 46.58 9.24 36.59
N LEU A 57 47.32 10.12 35.92
CA LEU A 57 47.20 10.39 34.47
C LEU A 57 47.55 9.17 33.58
N LYS A 58 47.79 7.97 34.14
CA LYS A 58 48.10 6.75 33.37
C LYS A 58 46.86 6.02 32.84
N SER A 59 45.65 6.48 33.15
CA SER A 59 44.37 5.86 32.74
C SER A 59 43.74 6.50 31.48
N SER A 60 44.37 7.53 30.91
CA SER A 60 43.79 8.33 29.81
C SER A 60 43.96 7.66 28.44
N ALA A 61 45.12 7.03 28.18
CA ALA A 61 45.38 6.40 26.88
C ALA A 61 44.48 5.17 26.62
N TRP A 62 44.22 4.36 27.66
CA TRP A 62 43.38 3.17 27.55
C TRP A 62 41.91 3.54 27.28
N THR A 63 41.39 4.54 27.98
CA THR A 63 40.01 5.03 27.79
C THR A 63 39.85 5.66 26.41
N ILE A 64 40.81 6.44 25.93
CA ILE A 64 40.84 6.98 24.56
C ILE A 64 40.83 5.83 23.53
N TRP A 65 41.65 4.79 23.73
CA TRP A 65 41.70 3.64 22.82
C TRP A 65 40.36 2.90 22.73
N ILE A 66 39.72 2.64 23.87
CA ILE A 66 38.39 2.02 23.92
C ILE A 66 37.35 2.91 23.23
N THR A 67 37.38 4.23 23.46
CA THR A 67 36.44 5.14 22.80
C THR A 67 36.64 5.17 21.29
N CYS A 68 37.88 5.23 20.80
CA CYS A 68 38.17 5.18 19.37
C CYS A 68 37.74 3.85 18.75
N PHE A 69 37.97 2.72 19.44
CA PHE A 69 37.51 1.41 18.98
C PHE A 69 35.99 1.34 18.88
N ASN A 70 35.25 1.81 19.89
CA ASN A 70 33.79 1.86 19.87
C ASN A 70 33.27 2.80 18.76
N VAL A 71 33.92 3.94 18.53
CA VAL A 71 33.57 4.85 17.43
C VAL A 71 33.80 4.17 16.08
N VAL A 72 34.91 3.46 15.89
CA VAL A 72 35.18 2.71 14.64
C VAL A 72 34.15 1.61 14.43
N VAL A 73 33.82 0.84 15.47
CA VAL A 73 32.78 -0.21 15.39
C VAL A 73 31.41 0.39 15.10
N LEU A 74 31.05 1.51 15.74
CA LEU A 74 29.80 2.22 15.49
C LEU A 74 29.72 2.72 14.05
N CYS A 75 30.76 3.40 13.58
CA CYS A 75 30.85 3.87 12.19
C CYS A 75 30.79 2.71 11.20
N GLY A 76 31.48 1.59 11.47
CA GLY A 76 31.42 0.39 10.65
C GLY A 76 30.03 -0.25 10.62
N SER A 77 29.34 -0.28 11.77
CA SER A 77 27.99 -0.82 11.89
C SER A 77 26.97 0.06 11.14
N VAL A 78 27.08 1.38 11.27
CA VAL A 78 26.25 2.33 10.52
C VAL A 78 26.51 2.19 9.02
N MET A 79 27.77 2.10 8.59
CA MET A 79 28.11 1.87 7.19
C MET A 79 27.57 0.55 6.66
N PHE A 80 27.60 -0.51 7.46
CA PHE A 80 27.02 -1.81 7.09
C PHE A 80 25.49 -1.73 6.99
N LEU A 81 24.81 -1.15 7.97
CA LEU A 81 23.34 -1.00 7.95
C LEU A 81 22.85 -0.13 6.79
N MET A 82 23.60 0.92 6.46
CA MET A 82 23.32 1.80 5.33
C MET A 82 23.83 1.23 3.99
N SER A 83 24.51 0.08 4.00
CA SER A 83 25.02 -0.53 2.79
C SER A 83 23.88 -1.12 1.94
N PRO A 84 24.00 -1.06 0.60
CA PRO A 84 23.05 -1.72 -0.30
C PRO A 84 22.88 -3.21 0.00
N LEU A 85 23.96 -3.87 0.46
CA LEU A 85 23.96 -5.28 0.83
C LEU A 85 23.03 -5.57 2.02
N SER A 86 23.06 -4.74 3.06
CA SER A 86 22.15 -4.86 4.21
C SER A 86 20.69 -4.61 3.80
N SER A 87 20.46 -3.60 2.96
CA SER A 87 19.10 -3.31 2.45
C SER A 87 18.55 -4.45 1.58
N GLN A 88 19.36 -5.03 0.70
CA GLN A 88 18.98 -6.15 -0.16
C GLN A 88 18.73 -7.42 0.65
N ALA A 89 19.58 -7.72 1.63
CA ALA A 89 19.36 -8.84 2.54
C ALA A 89 18.05 -8.69 3.32
N CYS A 90 17.77 -7.48 3.82
CA CYS A 90 16.52 -7.18 4.52
C CYS A 90 15.30 -7.38 3.60
N LEU A 91 15.33 -6.85 2.37
CA LEU A 91 14.25 -7.01 1.39
C LEU A 91 14.02 -8.48 0.99
N GLN A 92 15.09 -9.28 0.89
CA GLN A 92 14.97 -10.71 0.60
C GLN A 92 14.23 -11.45 1.72
N HIS A 93 14.48 -11.08 2.98
CA HIS A 93 13.85 -11.69 4.15
C HIS A 93 12.42 -11.23 4.44
N LEU A 94 11.92 -10.18 3.78
CA LEU A 94 10.53 -9.78 3.95
C LEU A 94 9.57 -10.92 3.53
N PRO A 95 8.49 -11.16 4.30
CA PRO A 95 7.39 -12.02 3.90
C PRO A 95 6.88 -11.65 2.50
N THR A 96 6.41 -12.66 1.76
CA THR A 96 5.80 -12.48 0.44
C THR A 96 4.66 -11.47 0.47
N GLN A 97 3.84 -11.50 1.54
CA GLN A 97 2.72 -10.58 1.68
C GLN A 97 3.17 -9.12 1.81
N ASP A 98 4.23 -8.86 2.55
CA ASP A 98 4.77 -7.50 2.69
C ASP A 98 5.34 -6.98 1.37
N LYS A 99 5.91 -7.87 0.55
CA LYS A 99 6.32 -7.53 -0.82
C LYS A 99 5.11 -7.14 -1.67
N TRP A 100 3.99 -7.88 -1.59
CA TRP A 100 2.75 -7.52 -2.28
C TRP A 100 2.18 -6.18 -1.84
N LYS A 101 2.20 -5.89 -0.53
CA LYS A 101 1.76 -4.59 -0.01
C LYS A 101 2.67 -3.45 -0.46
N ALA A 102 3.98 -3.68 -0.52
CA ALA A 102 4.96 -2.67 -0.92
C ALA A 102 4.93 -2.33 -2.42
N THR A 103 4.52 -3.28 -3.27
CA THR A 103 4.49 -3.10 -4.74
C THR A 103 3.07 -2.91 -5.29
N SER A 104 2.09 -2.54 -4.47
CA SER A 104 0.72 -2.34 -4.92
C SER A 104 0.06 -1.18 -4.22
N ALA A 105 -0.91 -0.57 -4.92
CA ALA A 105 -1.84 0.33 -4.26
C ALA A 105 -2.60 -0.42 -3.17
N TYR A 106 -3.11 0.32 -2.19
CA TYR A 106 -3.89 -0.27 -1.10
C TYR A 106 -5.06 -1.10 -1.66
N ALA A 107 -5.20 -2.34 -1.18
CA ALA A 107 -6.33 -3.20 -1.48
C ALA A 107 -6.70 -4.00 -0.22
N PRO A 108 -7.97 -4.04 0.21
CA PRO A 108 -8.39 -4.73 1.44
C PRO A 108 -7.95 -6.19 1.52
N ILE A 109 -7.97 -6.92 0.41
CA ILE A 109 -7.55 -8.34 0.37
C ILE A 109 -6.10 -8.52 0.80
N LEU A 110 -5.21 -7.56 0.52
CA LEU A 110 -3.82 -7.62 0.96
C LEU A 110 -3.68 -7.56 2.49
N GLU A 111 -4.67 -7.05 3.21
CA GLU A 111 -4.65 -7.05 4.68
C GLU A 111 -5.33 -8.30 5.28
N ARG A 112 -6.16 -9.00 4.50
CA ARG A 112 -7.05 -10.06 4.99
C ARG A 112 -6.61 -11.46 4.57
N PHE A 113 -5.79 -11.59 3.53
CA PHE A 113 -5.38 -12.87 2.97
C PHE A 113 -3.90 -12.88 2.57
N ASP A 114 -3.14 -13.82 3.11
CA ASP A 114 -1.75 -14.06 2.72
C ASP A 114 -1.68 -14.77 1.36
N ILE A 115 -1.53 -14.00 0.29
CA ILE A 115 -1.61 -14.50 -1.09
C ILE A 115 -0.31 -15.25 -1.42
N PRO A 116 -0.36 -16.56 -1.72
CA PRO A 116 0.83 -17.31 -2.08
C PRO A 116 1.50 -16.75 -3.33
N ARG A 117 2.84 -16.78 -3.35
CA ARG A 117 3.62 -16.52 -4.55
C ARG A 117 3.78 -17.82 -5.34
N VAL A 118 3.54 -17.75 -6.64
CA VAL A 118 3.81 -18.85 -7.57
C VAL A 118 4.66 -18.37 -8.74
N ASP A 119 5.60 -19.20 -9.16
CA ASP A 119 6.26 -19.01 -10.44
C ASP A 119 5.42 -19.72 -11.52
N ARG A 120 5.21 -19.06 -12.66
CA ARG A 120 4.46 -19.61 -13.80
C ARG A 120 5.26 -19.42 -15.08
N ILE A 121 5.15 -20.37 -16.00
CA ILE A 121 5.65 -20.23 -17.37
C ILE A 121 4.43 -20.24 -18.28
N THR A 122 4.30 -19.23 -19.13
CA THR A 122 3.18 -19.16 -20.08
C THR A 122 3.29 -20.27 -21.11
N ASN A 123 2.18 -20.96 -21.40
CA ASN A 123 2.10 -21.78 -22.60
C ASN A 123 1.77 -20.88 -23.79
N GLY A 124 2.82 -20.39 -24.44
CA GLY A 124 2.74 -19.48 -25.57
C GLY A 124 2.68 -20.16 -26.95
N SER A 125 2.30 -21.44 -27.00
CA SER A 125 2.19 -22.16 -28.28
C SER A 125 1.19 -21.46 -29.20
N LEU A 126 1.60 -21.15 -30.43
CA LEU A 126 0.72 -20.51 -31.41
C LEU A 126 -0.43 -21.45 -31.80
N TYR A 127 -0.10 -22.70 -32.10
CA TYR A 127 -1.08 -23.75 -32.39
C TYR A 127 -1.52 -24.44 -31.09
N ASP A 128 -2.74 -24.96 -31.13
CA ASP A 128 -3.32 -25.66 -30.00
C ASP A 128 -2.55 -26.96 -29.70
N SER A 129 -2.43 -27.27 -28.41
CA SER A 129 -2.09 -28.61 -27.95
C SER A 129 -3.28 -29.56 -28.17
N GLU A 130 -3.06 -30.87 -28.08
CA GLU A 130 -4.11 -31.87 -28.07
C GLU A 130 -4.23 -32.51 -26.67
N PRO A 131 -5.31 -32.25 -25.90
CA PRO A 131 -6.42 -31.32 -26.20
C PRO A 131 -6.01 -29.83 -26.06
N PRO A 132 -6.78 -28.90 -26.66
CA PRO A 132 -6.52 -27.47 -26.52
C PRO A 132 -6.70 -27.03 -25.06
N SER A 133 -6.06 -25.92 -24.69
CA SER A 133 -6.44 -25.23 -23.44
C SER A 133 -7.91 -24.82 -23.53
N ILE A 134 -8.67 -25.10 -22.48
CA ILE A 134 -10.10 -24.77 -22.42
C ILE A 134 -10.37 -23.28 -22.65
N LEU A 135 -9.46 -22.42 -22.19
CA LEU A 135 -9.57 -20.96 -22.36
C LEU A 135 -9.36 -20.49 -23.81
N ARG A 136 -8.86 -21.36 -24.70
CA ARG A 136 -8.71 -21.10 -26.14
C ARG A 136 -9.93 -21.53 -26.95
N VAL A 137 -10.82 -22.32 -26.35
CA VAL A 137 -12.02 -22.81 -27.03
C VAL A 137 -13.00 -21.65 -27.19
N PRO A 138 -13.40 -21.29 -28.44
CA PRO A 138 -14.21 -20.10 -28.68
C PRO A 138 -15.67 -20.28 -28.24
N GLN A 139 -16.20 -21.51 -28.31
CA GLN A 139 -17.60 -21.83 -28.09
C GLN A 139 -17.76 -23.16 -27.37
N GLY A 140 -18.80 -23.28 -26.55
CA GLY A 140 -19.23 -24.55 -25.96
C GLY A 140 -19.30 -24.51 -24.44
N ASN A 141 -20.15 -25.39 -23.89
CA ASN A 141 -20.51 -25.38 -22.47
C ASN A 141 -19.30 -25.47 -21.53
N GLU A 142 -18.33 -26.34 -21.82
CA GLU A 142 -17.14 -26.49 -20.97
C GLU A 142 -16.30 -25.21 -20.91
N ALA A 143 -16.19 -24.50 -22.05
CA ALA A 143 -15.49 -23.23 -22.11
C ALA A 143 -16.27 -22.14 -21.38
N ASP A 144 -17.58 -22.08 -21.60
CA ASP A 144 -18.45 -21.11 -20.93
C ASP A 144 -18.51 -21.31 -19.42
N ASP A 145 -18.50 -22.56 -18.95
CA ASP A 145 -18.45 -22.89 -17.52
C ASP A 145 -17.12 -22.46 -16.89
N GLU A 146 -15.99 -22.68 -17.58
CA GLU A 146 -14.69 -22.23 -17.08
C GLU A 146 -14.59 -20.71 -17.06
N TRP A 147 -14.99 -20.03 -18.15
CA TRP A 147 -15.03 -18.58 -18.18
C TRP A 147 -15.96 -18.02 -17.12
N PHE A 148 -17.12 -18.64 -16.89
CA PHE A 148 -18.01 -18.28 -15.80
C PHE A 148 -17.33 -18.45 -14.44
N ARG A 149 -16.67 -19.58 -14.18
CA ARG A 149 -15.96 -19.88 -12.92
C ARG A 149 -14.94 -18.79 -12.57
N ILE A 150 -14.18 -18.32 -13.56
CA ILE A 150 -13.06 -17.39 -13.34
C ILE A 150 -13.43 -15.91 -13.49
N SER A 151 -14.64 -15.59 -13.99
CA SER A 151 -15.08 -14.21 -14.26
C SER A 151 -16.45 -13.91 -13.66
N SER A 152 -17.52 -14.01 -14.46
CA SER A 152 -18.88 -13.55 -14.16
C SER A 152 -19.57 -14.38 -13.06
N GLY A 153 -19.00 -15.52 -12.69
CA GLY A 153 -19.43 -16.34 -11.55
C GLY A 153 -18.84 -15.91 -10.21
N VAL A 154 -17.91 -14.95 -10.20
CA VAL A 154 -17.27 -14.44 -8.98
C VAL A 154 -17.99 -13.19 -8.49
N PHE A 155 -18.66 -13.31 -7.34
CA PHE A 155 -19.49 -12.25 -6.78
C PHE A 155 -18.67 -11.24 -5.95
N PRO A 156 -19.16 -10.00 -5.78
CA PRO A 156 -18.46 -8.99 -4.97
C PRO A 156 -18.26 -9.43 -3.53
N ILE A 157 -17.16 -8.96 -2.92
CA ILE A 157 -16.90 -9.06 -1.49
C ILE A 157 -17.50 -7.86 -0.75
N LEU A 158 -17.50 -7.93 0.58
CA LEU A 158 -17.86 -6.83 1.45
C LEU A 158 -16.63 -6.13 2.03
N ILE A 159 -16.65 -4.79 1.96
CA ILE A 159 -15.66 -3.92 2.59
C ILE A 159 -16.35 -2.87 3.46
N SER A 160 -15.60 -2.34 4.42
CA SER A 160 -16.04 -1.28 5.32
C SER A 160 -15.90 0.11 4.68
N ALA A 161 -16.60 1.09 5.23
CA ALA A 161 -16.43 2.49 4.89
C ALA A 161 -14.99 2.98 5.13
N GLU A 162 -14.30 2.44 6.13
CA GLU A 162 -12.89 2.80 6.39
C GLU A 162 -11.96 2.30 5.28
N GLU A 163 -12.17 1.07 4.80
CA GLU A 163 -11.41 0.54 3.69
C GLU A 163 -11.69 1.32 2.39
N ILE A 164 -12.92 1.77 2.17
CA ILE A 164 -13.26 2.68 1.05
C ILE A 164 -12.49 4.01 1.16
N ARG A 165 -12.40 4.60 2.36
CA ARG A 165 -11.60 5.83 2.56
C ARG A 165 -10.12 5.60 2.30
N ARG A 166 -9.56 4.47 2.72
CA ARG A 166 -8.17 4.09 2.43
C ARG A 166 -7.91 3.88 0.94
N LEU A 167 -8.93 3.53 0.16
CA LEU A 167 -8.89 3.51 -1.31
C LEU A 167 -8.95 4.92 -1.93
N GLY A 168 -9.08 5.97 -1.13
CA GLY A 168 -9.24 7.36 -1.59
C GLY A 168 -10.63 7.66 -2.16
N LYS A 169 -11.63 6.83 -1.86
CA LYS A 169 -13.00 6.96 -2.38
C LYS A 169 -13.96 7.44 -1.29
N ASP A 170 -15.08 8.03 -1.70
CA ASP A 170 -16.16 8.43 -0.79
C ASP A 170 -17.13 7.27 -0.52
N PRO A 171 -17.25 6.78 0.74
CA PRO A 171 -18.24 5.77 1.12
C PRO A 171 -19.69 6.19 0.87
N SER A 172 -19.99 7.49 0.83
CA SER A 172 -21.35 8.00 0.61
C SER A 172 -21.89 7.70 -0.80
N LEU A 173 -21.01 7.35 -1.74
CA LEU A 173 -21.34 7.00 -3.12
C LEU A 173 -21.27 5.49 -3.38
N ALA A 174 -20.75 4.71 -2.42
CA ALA A 174 -20.58 3.29 -2.57
C ALA A 174 -21.89 2.54 -2.29
N VAL A 175 -22.11 1.44 -3.01
CA VAL A 175 -23.30 0.61 -2.81
C VAL A 175 -23.17 -0.17 -1.51
N ARG A 176 -23.97 0.20 -0.51
CA ARG A 176 -24.17 -0.56 0.72
C ARG A 176 -25.12 -1.73 0.48
N VAL A 177 -24.99 -2.83 1.22
CA VAL A 177 -26.01 -3.89 1.20
C VAL A 177 -27.24 -3.40 2.00
N PRO A 178 -28.48 -3.59 1.51
CA PRO A 178 -29.68 -3.24 2.26
C PRO A 178 -29.76 -3.98 3.60
N ASP A 179 -30.26 -3.27 4.64
CA ASP A 179 -30.29 -3.77 6.02
C ASP A 179 -31.11 -5.08 6.18
N GLU A 180 -32.10 -5.29 5.30
CA GLU A 180 -32.93 -6.51 5.24
C GLU A 180 -32.14 -7.81 5.03
N PHE A 181 -30.93 -7.73 4.45
CA PHE A 181 -30.06 -8.88 4.24
C PHE A 181 -29.13 -9.19 5.42
N GLY A 182 -29.11 -8.36 6.47
CA GLY A 182 -28.47 -8.70 7.74
C GLY A 182 -26.93 -8.62 7.77
N PHE A 183 -26.28 -7.95 6.81
CA PHE A 183 -24.82 -7.77 6.79
C PHE A 183 -24.31 -6.62 7.68
N GLY A 184 -25.23 -5.87 8.29
CA GLY A 184 -24.93 -4.72 9.13
C GLY A 184 -24.68 -3.43 8.34
N PRO A 185 -24.53 -2.30 9.05
CA PRO A 185 -24.49 -0.97 8.43
C PRO A 185 -23.18 -0.63 7.72
N ASP A 186 -22.14 -1.46 7.86
CA ASP A 186 -20.79 -1.22 7.33
C ASP A 186 -20.37 -2.29 6.31
N ALA A 187 -21.30 -2.63 5.41
CA ALA A 187 -21.16 -3.68 4.40
C ALA A 187 -21.37 -3.10 3.00
N TYR A 188 -20.27 -2.78 2.31
CA TYR A 188 -20.29 -2.20 0.97
C TYR A 188 -19.77 -3.20 -0.06
N LEU A 189 -20.43 -3.25 -1.21
CA LEU A 189 -20.03 -4.12 -2.32
C LEU A 189 -18.71 -3.60 -2.93
N ALA A 190 -17.76 -4.51 -3.12
CA ALA A 190 -16.55 -4.27 -3.88
C ALA A 190 -16.16 -5.52 -4.67
N GLN A 191 -15.76 -5.35 -5.91
CA GLN A 191 -15.26 -6.46 -6.72
C GLN A 191 -13.74 -6.36 -6.84
N THR A 192 -13.06 -7.49 -6.69
CA THR A 192 -11.63 -7.58 -6.97
C THR A 192 -11.39 -7.46 -8.48
N GLU A 193 -10.54 -6.53 -8.87
CA GLU A 193 -10.38 -6.09 -10.27
C GLU A 193 -10.04 -7.22 -11.25
N VAL A 194 -9.26 -8.23 -10.84
CA VAL A 194 -8.90 -9.37 -11.72
C VAL A 194 -10.12 -10.07 -12.33
N PHE A 195 -11.24 -10.16 -11.61
CA PHE A 195 -12.46 -10.80 -12.14
C PHE A 195 -13.21 -9.91 -13.13
N HIS A 196 -13.14 -8.59 -12.96
CA HIS A 196 -13.62 -7.64 -13.96
C HIS A 196 -12.77 -7.70 -15.24
N LEU A 197 -11.44 -7.77 -15.12
CA LEU A 197 -10.55 -7.92 -16.27
C LEU A 197 -10.78 -9.25 -17.02
N LEU A 198 -11.01 -10.34 -16.29
CA LEU A 198 -11.38 -11.63 -16.90
C LEU A 198 -12.77 -11.61 -17.53
N HIS A 199 -13.73 -10.86 -16.95
CA HIS A 199 -15.03 -10.61 -17.58
C HIS A 199 -14.87 -9.85 -18.90
N CYS A 200 -14.05 -8.79 -18.92
CA CYS A 200 -13.73 -8.06 -20.15
C CYS A 200 -13.14 -8.99 -21.21
N LEU A 201 -12.23 -9.89 -20.82
CA LEU A 201 -11.63 -10.86 -21.74
C LEU A 201 -12.64 -11.89 -22.25
N ASP A 202 -13.55 -12.39 -21.41
CA ASP A 202 -14.65 -13.28 -21.83
C ASP A 202 -15.61 -12.59 -22.80
N MET A 203 -15.94 -11.32 -22.55
CA MET A 203 -16.79 -10.51 -23.44
C MET A 203 -16.15 -10.41 -24.83
N LEU A 204 -14.84 -10.19 -24.92
CA LEU A 204 -14.11 -10.15 -26.19
C LEU A 204 -14.06 -11.53 -26.88
N ARG A 205 -13.87 -12.61 -26.12
CA ARG A 205 -13.96 -13.98 -26.67
C ARG A 205 -15.33 -14.21 -27.30
N LYS A 206 -16.41 -13.85 -26.60
CA LYS A 206 -17.79 -13.98 -27.09
C LYS A 206 -18.05 -13.07 -28.29
N GLU A 207 -17.48 -11.88 -28.32
CA GLU A 207 -17.58 -10.95 -29.46
C GLU A 207 -16.93 -11.52 -30.73
N ILE A 208 -15.79 -12.22 -30.61
CA ILE A 208 -15.19 -12.93 -31.76
C ILE A 208 -16.11 -14.04 -32.29
N SER A 209 -16.99 -14.58 -31.43
CA SER A 209 -18.05 -15.54 -31.76
C SER A 209 -19.45 -14.91 -31.77
N TYR A 210 -19.56 -13.66 -32.22
CA TYR A 210 -20.80 -12.87 -32.17
C TYR A 210 -22.04 -13.60 -32.70
N GLU A 211 -21.91 -14.31 -33.83
CA GLU A 211 -23.01 -15.08 -34.43
C GLU A 211 -23.64 -16.10 -33.46
N HIS A 212 -22.83 -16.66 -32.56
CA HIS A 212 -23.29 -17.62 -31.57
C HIS A 212 -23.90 -16.94 -30.34
N TYR A 213 -23.20 -15.95 -29.76
CA TYR A 213 -23.58 -15.39 -28.46
C TYR A 213 -24.57 -14.22 -28.55
N TYR A 214 -24.47 -13.38 -29.58
CA TYR A 214 -25.10 -12.06 -29.59
C TYR A 214 -26.07 -11.87 -30.75
N PHE A 215 -25.87 -12.54 -31.89
CA PHE A 215 -26.81 -12.47 -33.00
C PHE A 215 -28.26 -12.87 -32.63
N PRO A 216 -28.52 -13.86 -31.77
CA PRO A 216 -29.89 -14.18 -31.36
C PRO A 216 -30.63 -13.04 -30.65
N GLU A 217 -29.90 -12.16 -29.96
CA GLU A 217 -30.44 -11.04 -29.20
C GLU A 217 -30.43 -9.74 -30.02
N PHE A 218 -29.32 -9.46 -30.69
CA PHE A 218 -29.05 -8.17 -31.32
C PHE A 218 -29.12 -8.19 -32.86
N GLY A 219 -29.23 -9.36 -33.49
CA GLY A 219 -29.15 -9.48 -34.95
C GLY A 219 -27.82 -8.95 -35.50
N THR A 220 -27.83 -8.35 -36.69
CA THR A 220 -26.62 -7.80 -37.34
C THR A 220 -26.15 -6.45 -36.79
N HIS A 221 -26.93 -5.82 -35.90
CA HIS A 221 -26.70 -4.48 -35.42
C HIS A 221 -26.76 -4.45 -33.90
N PRO A 222 -25.62 -4.62 -33.20
CA PRO A 222 -25.59 -4.45 -31.75
C PRO A 222 -26.07 -3.07 -31.36
N ASP A 223 -26.75 -2.98 -30.21
CA ASP A 223 -27.18 -1.70 -29.70
C ASP A 223 -26.00 -0.86 -29.19
N ALA A 224 -26.30 0.39 -28.85
CA ALA A 224 -25.29 1.33 -28.37
C ALA A 224 -24.66 0.89 -27.05
N GLN A 225 -25.41 0.18 -26.19
CA GLN A 225 -24.93 -0.27 -24.88
C GLN A 225 -23.94 -1.43 -25.04
N HIS A 226 -24.25 -2.42 -25.88
CA HIS A 226 -23.34 -3.53 -26.20
C HIS A 226 -22.04 -3.00 -26.79
N THR A 227 -22.13 -2.10 -27.77
CA THR A 227 -20.96 -1.48 -28.41
C THR A 227 -20.12 -0.68 -27.39
N ALA A 228 -20.77 0.11 -26.53
CA ALA A 228 -20.10 0.84 -25.46
C ALA A 228 -19.40 -0.10 -24.46
N HIS A 229 -20.03 -1.22 -24.13
CA HIS A 229 -19.47 -2.20 -23.19
C HIS A 229 -18.23 -2.87 -23.79
N ILE A 230 -18.29 -3.36 -25.03
CA ILE A 230 -17.12 -3.97 -25.70
C ILE A 230 -15.95 -2.98 -25.81
N THR A 231 -16.24 -1.74 -26.22
CA THR A 231 -15.18 -0.71 -26.35
C THR A 231 -14.59 -0.30 -25.00
N HIS A 232 -15.40 -0.25 -23.93
CA HIS A 232 -14.92 -0.08 -22.55
C HIS A 232 -14.00 -1.23 -22.11
N CYS A 233 -14.38 -2.48 -22.40
CA CYS A 233 -13.58 -3.66 -22.07
C CYS A 233 -12.18 -3.60 -22.72
N ILE A 234 -12.10 -3.19 -23.99
CA ILE A 234 -10.83 -3.01 -24.71
C ILE A 234 -9.99 -1.93 -24.02
N ASP A 235 -10.59 -0.79 -23.70
CA ASP A 235 -9.88 0.34 -23.09
C ASP A 235 -9.34 -0.01 -21.69
N ILE A 236 -10.16 -0.62 -20.83
CA ILE A 236 -9.74 -1.03 -19.48
C ILE A 236 -8.61 -2.06 -19.52
N LEU A 237 -8.70 -3.07 -20.39
CA LEU A 237 -7.62 -4.05 -20.55
C LEU A 237 -6.32 -3.39 -21.02
N ALA A 238 -6.40 -2.46 -21.97
CA ALA A 238 -5.23 -1.73 -22.46
C ALA A 238 -4.61 -0.84 -21.36
N GLN A 239 -5.43 -0.15 -20.57
CA GLN A 239 -4.96 0.66 -19.43
C GLN A 239 -4.27 -0.22 -18.38
N TYR A 240 -4.87 -1.36 -18.01
CA TYR A 240 -4.30 -2.27 -17.02
C TYR A 240 -2.97 -2.87 -17.48
N ILE A 241 -2.89 -3.38 -18.72
CA ILE A 241 -1.65 -3.95 -19.27
C ILE A 241 -0.53 -2.89 -19.29
N LYS A 242 -0.85 -1.64 -19.62
CA LYS A 242 0.11 -0.52 -19.56
C LYS A 242 0.49 -0.14 -18.14
N CYS A 243 -0.41 -0.27 -17.18
CA CYS A 243 -0.13 -0.01 -15.77
C CYS A 243 0.86 -1.05 -15.21
N GLU A 244 0.60 -2.33 -15.46
CA GLU A 244 1.48 -3.41 -15.01
C GLU A 244 2.80 -3.44 -15.79
N SER A 245 2.79 -3.09 -17.09
CA SER A 245 3.96 -3.00 -17.98
C SER A 245 5.01 -4.09 -17.71
N PRO A 246 4.66 -5.38 -17.89
CA PRO A 246 5.58 -6.48 -17.59
C PRO A 246 6.87 -6.32 -18.41
N VAL A 247 8.01 -6.38 -17.72
CA VAL A 247 9.35 -6.20 -18.31
C VAL A 247 10.05 -7.53 -18.61
N ASP A 248 9.33 -8.64 -18.52
CA ASP A 248 9.81 -9.96 -18.93
C ASP A 248 10.11 -9.96 -20.43
N VAL A 249 11.24 -10.55 -20.83
CA VAL A 249 11.76 -10.43 -22.19
C VAL A 249 11.35 -11.62 -23.04
N ILE A 250 10.77 -11.33 -24.22
CA ILE A 250 10.53 -12.32 -25.27
C ILE A 250 11.81 -12.49 -26.10
N LEU A 251 12.30 -13.72 -26.18
CA LEU A 251 13.40 -14.07 -27.08
C LEU A 251 12.88 -14.43 -28.47
N PHE A 252 13.79 -14.58 -29.43
CA PHE A 252 13.47 -14.99 -30.79
C PHE A 252 14.33 -16.19 -31.18
N ASN A 253 13.70 -17.18 -31.83
CA ASN A 253 14.31 -18.42 -32.26
C ASN A 253 14.15 -18.59 -33.79
N TRP A 254 15.09 -19.28 -34.43
CA TRP A 254 14.91 -19.70 -35.83
C TRP A 254 13.98 -20.92 -35.90
N VAL A 255 12.88 -20.81 -36.65
CA VAL A 255 11.89 -21.88 -36.84
C VAL A 255 11.82 -22.24 -38.32
N GLY A 256 11.87 -23.54 -38.62
CA GLY A 256 11.79 -24.03 -40.00
C GLY A 256 10.50 -23.59 -40.69
N GLY A 257 10.61 -23.10 -41.93
CA GLY A 257 9.48 -22.60 -42.71
C GLY A 257 9.11 -21.14 -42.48
N TRP A 258 9.86 -20.42 -41.63
CA TRP A 258 9.69 -18.99 -41.42
C TRP A 258 10.92 -18.22 -41.92
N ASP A 259 10.68 -17.12 -42.63
CA ASP A 259 11.75 -16.28 -43.20
C ASP A 259 12.34 -15.26 -42.20
N GLN A 260 11.83 -15.23 -40.98
CA GLN A 260 12.26 -14.34 -39.89
C GLN A 260 12.30 -15.10 -38.55
N PRO A 261 13.11 -14.65 -37.59
CA PRO A 261 13.08 -15.20 -36.23
C PRO A 261 11.67 -15.16 -35.64
N PHE A 262 11.23 -16.28 -35.07
CA PHE A 262 9.92 -16.43 -34.46
C PHE A 262 10.00 -16.17 -32.95
N PRO A 263 9.07 -15.39 -32.36
CA PRO A 263 9.10 -15.07 -30.94
C PRO A 263 8.84 -16.30 -30.05
N ASP A 264 9.57 -16.39 -28.94
CA ASP A 264 9.36 -17.36 -27.87
C ASP A 264 8.47 -16.76 -26.79
N PHE A 265 7.21 -17.20 -26.76
CA PHE A 265 6.20 -16.72 -25.83
C PHE A 265 6.16 -17.50 -24.50
N MET A 266 7.13 -18.39 -24.23
CA MET A 266 7.24 -19.16 -22.98
C MET A 266 7.98 -18.39 -21.88
N ASN A 267 7.41 -17.26 -21.45
CA ASN A 267 8.01 -16.39 -20.46
C ASN A 267 7.76 -16.90 -19.03
N LYS A 268 8.76 -16.72 -18.16
CA LYS A 268 8.63 -17.00 -16.73
C LYS A 268 8.15 -15.75 -16.00
N HIS A 269 7.13 -15.90 -15.18
CA HIS A 269 6.55 -14.84 -14.37
C HIS A 269 6.54 -15.21 -12.88
N VAL A 270 6.59 -14.18 -12.03
CA VAL A 270 6.31 -14.28 -10.61
C VAL A 270 4.93 -13.72 -10.37
N CYS A 271 4.00 -14.58 -9.95
CA CYS A 271 2.59 -14.24 -9.84
C CYS A 271 2.07 -14.40 -8.41
N ARG A 272 0.97 -13.70 -8.13
CA ARG A 272 0.03 -14.07 -7.08
C ARG A 272 -0.68 -15.36 -7.49
N ASP A 273 -0.87 -16.30 -6.56
CA ASP A 273 -1.62 -17.52 -6.85
C ASP A 273 -3.09 -17.19 -7.11
N TYR A 274 -3.49 -17.29 -8.38
CA TYR A 274 -4.83 -16.98 -8.84
C TYR A 274 -5.89 -17.91 -8.24
N GLU A 275 -5.62 -19.22 -8.16
CA GLU A 275 -6.62 -20.18 -7.65
C GLU A 275 -6.82 -20.01 -6.15
N ALA A 276 -5.76 -19.72 -5.40
CA ALA A 276 -5.86 -19.40 -3.98
C ALA A 276 -6.65 -18.09 -3.76
N LEU A 277 -6.43 -17.08 -4.59
CA LEU A 277 -7.17 -15.81 -4.55
C LEU A 277 -8.65 -16.01 -4.92
N LEU A 278 -8.94 -16.78 -5.98
CA LEU A 278 -10.29 -17.11 -6.41
C LEU A 278 -11.07 -17.85 -5.33
N ALA A 279 -10.44 -18.84 -4.69
CA ALA A 279 -11.04 -19.57 -3.58
C ALA A 279 -11.39 -18.64 -2.41
N TYR A 280 -10.43 -17.80 -1.99
CA TYR A 280 -10.64 -16.83 -0.92
C TYR A 280 -11.79 -15.86 -1.24
N VAL A 281 -11.83 -15.32 -2.45
CA VAL A 281 -12.86 -14.36 -2.84
C VAL A 281 -14.24 -15.02 -2.88
N ASN A 282 -14.36 -16.23 -3.44
CA ASN A 282 -15.63 -16.94 -3.47
C ASN A 282 -16.15 -17.24 -2.04
N GLU A 283 -15.28 -17.65 -1.12
CA GLU A 283 -15.64 -17.89 0.28
C GLU A 283 -16.11 -16.63 1.01
N ASN A 284 -15.61 -15.46 0.61
CA ASN A 284 -15.90 -14.16 1.25
C ASN A 284 -16.83 -13.27 0.42
N SER A 285 -17.40 -13.81 -0.66
CA SER A 285 -18.31 -13.08 -1.54
C SER A 285 -19.72 -12.98 -0.94
N VAL A 286 -20.46 -11.96 -1.33
CA VAL A 286 -21.88 -11.86 -1.04
C VAL A 286 -22.61 -13.03 -1.70
N PRO A 287 -23.53 -13.71 -1.00
CA PRO A 287 -24.33 -14.77 -1.58
C PRO A 287 -25.01 -14.30 -2.87
N LYS A 288 -24.95 -15.14 -3.89
CA LYS A 288 -25.51 -14.88 -5.22
C LYS A 288 -26.98 -14.46 -5.18
N GLU A 289 -27.74 -15.03 -4.26
CA GLU A 289 -29.16 -14.76 -4.04
C GLU A 289 -29.39 -13.32 -3.54
N VAL A 290 -28.51 -12.84 -2.65
CA VAL A 290 -28.55 -11.47 -2.12
C VAL A 290 -28.24 -10.48 -3.25
N PHE A 291 -27.14 -10.70 -3.98
CA PHE A 291 -26.77 -9.82 -5.09
C PHE A 291 -27.87 -9.75 -6.16
N ARG A 292 -28.51 -10.88 -6.48
CA ARG A 292 -29.62 -10.94 -7.46
C ARG A 292 -30.93 -10.30 -6.97
N ALA A 293 -31.13 -10.20 -5.66
CA ALA A 293 -32.29 -9.54 -5.08
C ALA A 293 -32.16 -8.00 -5.11
N MET A 294 -30.93 -7.47 -5.15
CA MET A 294 -30.63 -6.04 -5.22
C MET A 294 -30.87 -5.45 -6.63
N LYS A 295 -32.13 -5.40 -7.06
CA LYS A 295 -32.51 -4.88 -8.40
C LYS A 295 -32.74 -3.37 -8.45
N GLU A 296 -33.18 -2.80 -7.33
CA GLU A 296 -33.49 -1.37 -7.22
C GLU A 296 -32.82 -0.82 -5.95
N PRO A 297 -32.26 0.40 -6.00
CA PRO A 297 -31.71 1.03 -4.81
C PRO A 297 -32.84 1.40 -3.84
N PRO A 298 -32.64 1.23 -2.52
CA PRO A 298 -33.57 1.78 -1.53
C PRO A 298 -33.70 3.32 -1.64
N PRO A 299 -34.80 3.92 -1.16
CA PRO A 299 -35.10 5.35 -1.37
C PRO A 299 -34.00 6.35 -0.95
N ASP A 300 -33.22 6.01 0.09
CA ASP A 300 -32.19 6.89 0.67
C ASP A 300 -30.78 6.59 0.16
N TYR A 301 -30.65 5.72 -0.86
CA TYR A 301 -29.34 5.32 -1.38
C TYR A 301 -28.88 6.23 -2.52
N PRO A 302 -27.56 6.48 -2.63
CA PRO A 302 -27.00 7.27 -3.72
C PRO A 302 -27.25 6.56 -5.06
N VAL A 303 -27.66 7.34 -6.08
CA VAL A 303 -27.80 6.86 -7.46
C VAL A 303 -27.01 7.80 -8.37
N GLN A 304 -25.99 7.24 -9.02
CA GLN A 304 -25.21 7.97 -10.02
C GLN A 304 -25.98 8.05 -11.35
N PRO A 305 -25.75 9.10 -12.15
CA PRO A 305 -26.35 9.18 -13.47
C PRO A 305 -25.88 8.04 -14.36
N ASP A 306 -26.70 7.70 -15.35
CA ASP A 306 -26.35 6.70 -16.35
C ASP A 306 -25.02 7.08 -17.04
N PRO A 307 -24.06 6.15 -17.19
CA PRO A 307 -22.77 6.41 -17.84
C PRO A 307 -22.88 6.97 -19.27
N SER A 308 -24.01 6.76 -19.95
CA SER A 308 -24.29 7.32 -21.28
C SER A 308 -24.68 8.80 -21.26
N ILE A 309 -25.07 9.35 -20.10
CA ILE A 309 -25.61 10.72 -19.97
C ILE A 309 -24.55 11.70 -19.45
N ALA A 310 -23.57 11.25 -18.67
CA ALA A 310 -22.47 12.08 -18.17
C ALA A 310 -21.18 11.28 -17.98
N PRO A 311 -19.99 11.88 -18.20
CA PRO A 311 -18.74 11.22 -17.86
C PRO A 311 -18.74 10.88 -16.36
N PHE A 312 -18.30 9.67 -16.03
CA PHE A 312 -18.20 9.20 -14.66
C PHE A 312 -17.37 10.20 -13.84
N LEU A 313 -17.99 10.81 -12.82
CA LEU A 313 -17.25 11.70 -11.92
C LEU A 313 -16.28 10.85 -11.10
N PRO A 314 -14.96 11.14 -11.13
CA PRO A 314 -14.03 10.42 -10.28
C PRO A 314 -14.44 10.62 -8.82
N THR A 315 -14.73 9.54 -8.10
CA THR A 315 -15.09 9.56 -6.67
C THR A 315 -13.91 9.87 -5.76
N GLY A 316 -12.81 10.39 -6.31
CA GLY A 316 -11.63 10.75 -5.57
C GLY A 316 -11.89 12.03 -4.77
N VAL A 317 -11.59 11.99 -3.47
CA VAL A 317 -11.44 13.22 -2.70
C VAL A 317 -10.22 13.92 -3.29
N GLY A 318 -10.40 15.08 -3.92
CA GLY A 318 -9.31 15.89 -4.44
C GLY A 318 -8.26 16.09 -3.34
N GLY A 319 -7.06 15.57 -3.57
CA GLY A 319 -5.87 15.81 -2.74
C GLY A 319 -5.21 17.13 -3.10
#